data_AF-A0A6G3XEB0-F1
#
_entry.id   AF-A0A6G3XEB0-F1
#
_cell.length_a   1.000
_cell.length_b   1.000
_cell.length_c   1.000
_cell.angle_alpha   90.00
_cell.angle_beta   90.00
_cell.angle_gamma   90.00
#
_symmetry.space_group_name_H-M   'P 1'
#
loop_
_entity.id
_entity.type
_entity.pdbx_description
1 polymer ?
#
loop_
_entity_poly.entity_id
_entity_poly.type
_entity_poly.pdbx_seq_one_letter_code
_entity_poly.pdbx_strand_id
1 'polypeptide(L)'
;MKKLSLRTRVVTGAVVVAALGAGTFGAMSASASSPAAAPAAAVKADTSNRNLQQTTHLTVAAATKAAQATLDAAKKENQRISVAVVDRNGNTIVTLR
;
A
#
# COMPACT_ATOMS: atom_id res chain seq x y z
N MET A 1 -55.85 9.10 -17.18
CA MET A 1 -54.37 8.98 -17.26
C MET A 1 -53.84 10.18 -18.06
N LYS A 2 -53.25 11.18 -17.39
CA LYS A 2 -52.76 12.42 -18.04
C LYS A 2 -51.64 12.08 -19.04
N LYS A 3 -51.82 12.40 -20.32
CA LYS A 3 -50.81 12.17 -21.37
C LYS A 3 -49.68 13.19 -21.18
N LEU A 4 -48.54 12.73 -20.63
CA LEU A 4 -47.34 13.55 -20.51
C LEU A 4 -46.80 13.88 -21.91
N SER A 5 -46.63 15.17 -22.18
CA SER A 5 -46.19 15.72 -23.47
C SER A 5 -44.81 15.21 -23.88
N LEU A 6 -44.62 14.95 -25.18
CA LEU A 6 -43.35 14.50 -25.78
C LEU A 6 -42.16 15.41 -25.42
N ARG A 7 -42.40 16.70 -25.17
CA ARG A 7 -41.37 17.66 -24.76
C ARG A 7 -40.81 17.37 -23.37
N THR A 8 -41.63 16.90 -22.44
CA THR A 8 -41.19 16.49 -21.10
C THR A 8 -40.31 15.25 -21.19
N ARG A 9 -40.60 14.32 -22.11
CA ARG A 9 -39.83 13.08 -22.30
C ARG A 9 -38.42 13.33 -22.84
N VAL A 10 -38.25 14.32 -23.72
CA VAL A 10 -36.93 14.71 -24.26
C VAL A 10 -36.07 15.39 -23.20
N VAL A 11 -36.65 16.25 -22.36
CA VAL A 11 -35.92 16.95 -21.30
C VAL A 11 -35.46 15.96 -20.21
N THR A 12 -36.28 14.97 -19.84
CA THR A 12 -35.85 13.93 -18.88
C THR A 12 -34.80 12.99 -19.48
N GLY A 13 -34.86 12.71 -20.79
CA GLY A 13 -33.84 11.91 -21.49
C GLY A 13 -32.48 12.59 -21.57
N ALA A 14 -32.43 13.90 -21.80
CA ALA A 14 -31.17 14.66 -21.90
C ALA A 14 -30.40 14.73 -20.57
N VAL A 15 -31.10 14.77 -19.43
CA VAL A 15 -30.47 14.80 -18.09
C VAL A 15 -29.86 13.43 -17.72
N VAL A 16 -30.45 12.33 -18.16
CA VAL A 16 -29.90 10.97 -17.91
C VAL A 16 -28.64 10.71 -18.72
N VAL A 17 -28.54 11.23 -19.96
CA VAL A 17 -27.33 11.07 -20.78
C VAL A 17 -26.17 11.92 -20.25
N ALA A 18 -26.44 13.11 -19.71
CA ALA A 18 -25.40 13.93 -19.07
C ALA A 18 -24.86 13.32 -17.76
N ALA A 19 -25.67 12.54 -17.04
CA ALA A 19 -25.24 11.84 -15.83
C ALA A 19 -24.45 10.55 -16.10
N LEU A 20 -24.53 9.99 -17.32
CA LEU A 20 -23.78 8.79 -17.72
C LEU A 20 -22.45 9.10 -18.44
N GLY A 21 -22.15 10.38 -18.71
CA GLY A 21 -20.90 10.83 -19.33
C GLY A 21 -19.65 10.71 -18.46
N ALA A 22 -19.76 10.19 -17.23
CA ALA A 22 -18.65 10.07 -16.28
C ALA A 22 -18.26 8.62 -15.95
N GLY A 23 -18.62 7.62 -16.76
CA GLY A 23 -18.51 6.22 -16.29
C GLY A 23 -18.30 5.09 -17.31
N THR A 24 -17.89 5.34 -18.55
CA THR A 24 -17.52 4.25 -19.48
C THR A 24 -16.12 4.47 -20.05
N PHE A 25 -15.16 3.67 -19.57
CA PHE A 25 -13.93 3.18 -20.23
C PHE A 25 -13.46 3.99 -21.46
N GLY A 26 -12.30 4.65 -21.47
CA GLY A 26 -10.99 4.01 -21.31
C GLY A 26 -10.24 3.98 -22.67
N ALA A 27 -9.48 5.06 -22.91
CA ALA A 27 -8.27 5.16 -23.75
C ALA A 27 -8.28 4.69 -25.23
N MET A 28 -8.53 5.63 -26.15
CA MET A 28 -7.61 5.81 -27.27
C MET A 28 -7.43 7.29 -27.61
N SER A 29 -6.36 7.91 -27.13
CA SER A 29 -5.60 8.92 -27.87
C SER A 29 -4.40 9.44 -27.10
N ALA A 30 -3.26 9.34 -27.77
CA ALA A 30 -2.17 10.31 -27.88
C ALA A 30 -1.94 11.27 -26.69
N SER A 31 -0.73 11.13 -26.13
CA SER A 31 -0.11 12.01 -25.15
C SER A 31 -0.26 13.50 -25.49
N ALA A 32 -0.97 14.24 -24.64
CA ALA A 32 -0.84 15.69 -24.52
C ALA A 32 -0.91 16.05 -23.03
N SER A 33 0.14 16.72 -22.57
CA SER A 33 0.42 17.22 -21.22
C SER A 33 -0.84 17.65 -20.44
N SER A 34 -1.08 17.05 -19.28
CA SER A 34 -2.13 17.47 -18.33
C SER A 34 -1.63 17.30 -16.88
N PRO A 35 -2.04 18.16 -15.92
CA PRO A 35 -1.47 18.21 -14.58
C PRO A 35 -1.66 16.88 -13.82
N ALA A 36 -0.62 16.47 -13.10
CA ALA A 36 -0.61 15.21 -12.34
C ALA A 36 -1.82 15.13 -11.40
N ALA A 37 -2.68 14.13 -11.64
CA ALA A 37 -3.80 13.81 -10.77
C ALA A 37 -3.29 13.49 -9.36
N ALA A 38 -3.92 14.11 -8.35
CA ALA A 38 -3.64 13.83 -6.95
C ALA A 38 -3.76 12.32 -6.68
N PRO A 39 -2.84 11.71 -5.92
CA PRO A 39 -2.85 10.28 -5.67
C PRO A 39 -4.17 9.89 -5.01
N ALA A 40 -4.86 8.90 -5.60
CA ALA A 40 -6.08 8.35 -5.04
C ALA A 40 -5.82 7.87 -3.60
N ALA A 41 -6.72 8.21 -2.68
CA ALA A 41 -6.62 7.81 -1.28
C ALA A 41 -6.53 6.28 -1.18
N ALA A 42 -5.51 5.78 -0.48
CA ALA A 42 -5.30 4.36 -0.31
C ALA A 42 -6.49 3.71 0.42
N VAL A 43 -7.09 2.70 -0.20
CA VAL A 43 -8.13 1.86 0.43
C VAL A 43 -7.51 1.16 1.63
N LYS A 44 -8.02 1.45 2.83
CA LYS A 44 -7.58 0.78 4.06
C LYS A 44 -8.23 -0.58 4.16
N ALA A 45 -7.42 -1.63 4.23
CA ALA A 45 -7.89 -2.99 4.47
C ALA A 45 -8.47 -3.12 5.89
N ASP A 46 -9.53 -3.92 6.03
CA ASP A 46 -10.12 -4.25 7.33
C ASP A 46 -9.18 -5.15 8.14
N THR A 47 -8.66 -4.61 9.25
CA THR A 47 -7.74 -5.30 10.16
C THR A 47 -8.42 -6.38 11.01
N SER A 48 -9.76 -6.45 11.03
CA SER A 48 -10.54 -7.47 11.74
C SER A 48 -10.85 -8.70 10.87
N ASN A 49 -10.24 -8.80 9.68
CA ASN A 49 -10.46 -9.91 8.76
C ASN A 49 -9.88 -11.23 9.29
N ARG A 50 -10.72 -12.28 9.34
CA ARG A 50 -10.35 -13.63 9.80
C ARG A 50 -9.28 -14.34 8.95
N ASN A 51 -8.95 -13.81 7.78
CA ASN A 51 -7.89 -14.32 6.92
C ASN A 51 -6.50 -13.76 7.25
N LEU A 52 -6.39 -12.81 8.21
CA LEU A 52 -5.10 -12.29 8.67
C LEU A 52 -4.48 -13.23 9.70
N GLN A 53 -3.16 -13.38 9.63
CA GLN A 53 -2.37 -14.17 10.58
C GLN A 53 -1.28 -13.28 11.19
N GLN A 54 -0.98 -13.49 12.46
CA GLN A 54 0.02 -12.72 13.20
C GLN A 54 1.28 -13.55 13.42
N THR A 55 2.44 -12.95 13.17
CA THR A 55 3.75 -13.53 13.43
C THR A 55 4.51 -12.68 14.43
N THR A 56 5.36 -13.33 15.22
CA THR A 56 6.18 -12.67 16.25
C THR A 56 7.59 -12.48 15.75
N HIS A 57 8.13 -11.29 15.96
CA HIS A 57 9.45 -10.88 15.50
C HIS A 57 10.26 -10.31 16.65
N LEU A 58 11.59 -10.41 16.56
CA LEU A 58 12.48 -9.72 17.46
C LEU A 58 12.29 -8.21 17.31
N THR A 59 12.25 -7.49 18.43
CA THR A 59 12.34 -6.03 18.40
C THR A 59 13.75 -5.62 17.96
N VAL A 60 13.86 -4.46 17.32
CA VAL A 60 15.17 -3.91 16.89
C VAL A 60 16.12 -3.79 18.08
N ALA A 61 15.62 -3.40 19.26
CA ALA A 61 16.41 -3.32 20.48
C ALA A 61 16.94 -4.69 20.94
N ALA A 62 16.11 -5.74 20.91
CA ALA A 62 16.53 -7.09 21.26
C ALA A 62 17.55 -7.66 20.27
N ALA A 63 17.30 -7.47 18.96
CA ALA A 63 18.24 -7.86 17.92
C ALA A 63 19.59 -7.14 18.04
N THR A 64 19.57 -5.83 18.35
CA THR A 64 20.79 -5.03 18.56
C THR A 64 21.56 -5.50 19.78
N LYS A 65 20.87 -5.76 20.90
CA LYS A 65 21.49 -6.27 22.13
C LYS A 65 22.18 -7.61 21.90
N ALA A 66 21.55 -8.52 21.17
CA ALA A 66 22.13 -9.81 20.83
C ALA A 66 23.38 -9.66 19.96
N ALA A 67 23.32 -8.81 18.92
CA ALA A 67 24.45 -8.56 18.03
C ALA A 67 25.63 -7.87 18.73
N GLN A 68 25.36 -6.92 19.64
CA GLN A 68 26.38 -6.26 20.44
C GLN A 68 27.06 -7.23 21.41
N ALA A 69 26.30 -8.07 22.11
CA ALA A 69 26.86 -9.04 23.03
C ALA A 69 27.83 -10.02 22.35
N THR A 70 27.53 -10.42 21.10
CA THR A 70 28.42 -11.27 20.30
C THR A 70 29.68 -10.52 19.86
N LEU A 71 29.55 -9.27 19.41
CA LEU A 71 30.73 -8.45 19.10
C LEU A 71 31.61 -8.19 20.32
N ASP A 72 31.02 -7.95 21.48
CA ASP A 72 31.79 -7.69 22.70
C ASP A 72 32.50 -8.94 23.21
N ALA A 73 31.93 -10.13 23.00
CA ALA A 73 32.64 -11.39 23.21
C ALA A 73 33.81 -11.55 22.23
N ALA A 74 33.58 -11.33 20.94
CA ALA A 74 34.62 -11.42 19.91
C ALA A 74 35.77 -10.43 20.15
N LYS A 75 35.48 -9.20 20.56
CA LYS A 75 36.50 -8.19 20.90
C LYS A 75 37.39 -8.64 22.06
N LYS A 76 36.83 -9.29 23.09
CA LYS A 76 37.61 -9.83 24.22
C LYS A 76 38.60 -10.89 23.77
N GLU A 77 38.25 -11.63 22.72
CA GLU A 77 39.10 -12.63 22.09
C GLU A 77 39.99 -12.05 20.96
N ASN A 78 40.00 -10.72 20.78
CA ASN A 78 40.70 -10.01 19.70
C ASN A 78 40.28 -10.42 18.27
N GLN A 79 39.07 -10.97 18.13
CA GLN A 79 38.53 -11.39 16.84
C GLN A 79 37.77 -10.26 16.16
N ARG A 80 37.94 -10.16 14.84
CA ARG A 80 37.15 -9.25 13.99
C ARG A 80 36.13 -10.03 13.19
N ILE A 81 34.88 -9.93 13.60
CA ILE A 81 33.75 -10.63 12.99
C ILE A 81 32.66 -9.63 12.61
N SER A 82 31.90 -9.95 11.57
CA SER A 82 30.65 -9.27 11.27
C SER A 82 29.47 -10.14 11.74
N VAL A 83 28.48 -9.52 12.37
CA VAL A 83 27.30 -10.20 12.92
C VAL A 83 26.05 -9.68 12.22
N ALA A 84 25.18 -10.59 11.79
CA ALA A 84 23.88 -10.27 11.21
C ALA A 84 22.77 -11.01 11.96
N VAL A 85 21.70 -10.30 12.28
CA VAL A 85 20.46 -10.88 12.82
C VAL A 85 19.41 -10.84 11.73
N VAL A 86 19.00 -12.01 11.27
CA VAL A 86 17.99 -12.18 10.23
C VAL A 86 16.72 -12.74 10.87
N ASP A 87 15.61 -12.11 10.53
CA ASP A 87 14.29 -12.48 10.99
C ASP A 87 13.77 -13.73 10.25
N ARG A 88 12.75 -14.38 10.82
CA ARG A 88 12.17 -15.62 10.27
C ARG A 88 11.57 -15.43 8.88
N ASN A 89 11.17 -14.20 8.54
CA ASN A 89 10.64 -13.81 7.23
C ASN A 89 11.74 -13.56 6.18
N GLY A 90 13.02 -13.67 6.54
CA GLY A 90 14.16 -13.47 5.64
C GLY A 90 14.72 -12.04 5.63
N ASN A 91 14.12 -11.10 6.36
CA ASN A 91 14.63 -9.73 6.44
C ASN A 91 15.77 -9.60 7.44
N THR A 92 16.83 -8.91 7.07
CA THR A 92 17.91 -8.57 8.00
C THR A 92 17.47 -7.41 8.89
N ILE A 93 17.49 -7.62 10.20
CA ILE A 93 17.09 -6.61 11.20
C ILE A 93 18.29 -5.73 11.55
N VAL A 94 19.46 -6.34 11.79
CA VAL A 94 20.68 -5.65 12.24
C VAL A 94 21.89 -6.28 11.58
N THR A 95 22.83 -5.46 11.14
CA THR A 95 24.17 -5.87 10.72
C THR A 95 25.20 -4.99 11.40
N LEU A 96 26.18 -5.61 12.08
CA LEU A 96 27.32 -4.93 12.68
C LEU A 96 28.61 -5.52 12.09
N ARG A 97 29.60 -4.69 11.82
CA ARG A 97 30.86 -5.08 11.15
C ARG A 97 32.06 -4.52 11.89
#